data_AF-A0A7C8N440-F1
#
_entry.id   AF-A0A7C8N440-F1
#
_cell.length_a   1.000
_cell.length_b   1.000
_cell.length_c   1.000
_cell.angle_alpha   90.00
_cell.angle_beta   90.00
_cell.angle_gamma   90.00
#
_symmetry.space_group_name_H-M   'P 1'
#
loop_
_entity.id
_entity.type
_entity.pdbx_description
1 polymer ?
#
loop_
_entity_poly.entity_id
_entity_poly.type
_entity_poly.pdbx_seq_one_letter_code
_entity_poly.pdbx_strand_id
1 'polypeptide(L)'
;MSVNGTAKLNSAGGPLFRKPGLSHEEFTTAWHRHGRFALPWCLNAGTWEYIQIHMPSQPDPVEESEASDDTVESKARRTLQQADGVAIMRRYDVPAEKGNLYFQKVILVDERTFLHDESGAGAVKGNLPAYDVPELHVDVWREMALRMGGVEHVKIREGKDVIGNAMWEEWEKIEREKEAVK
;
A
#
# COMPACT_ATOMS: atom_id res chain seq x y z
N MET A 1 8.63 -24.71 -8.08
CA MET A 1 7.23 -25.17 -7.97
C MET A 1 6.49 -24.63 -9.19
N SER A 2 5.97 -25.51 -10.06
CA SER A 2 5.16 -25.07 -11.20
C SER A 2 3.78 -24.66 -10.70
N VAL A 3 3.40 -23.41 -10.92
CA VAL A 3 2.08 -22.89 -10.55
C VAL A 3 1.10 -23.34 -11.64
N ASN A 4 0.12 -24.16 -11.27
CA ASN A 4 -0.98 -24.56 -12.14
C ASN A 4 -1.70 -23.33 -12.70
N GLY A 5 -1.97 -23.31 -14.00
CA GLY A 5 -2.52 -22.19 -14.79
C GLY A 5 -3.98 -21.80 -14.50
N THR A 6 -4.46 -21.96 -13.27
CA THR A 6 -5.84 -21.63 -12.85
C THR A 6 -5.91 -20.82 -11.55
N ALA A 7 -4.79 -20.48 -10.94
CA ALA A 7 -4.81 -19.67 -9.71
C ALA A 7 -5.18 -18.20 -10.03
N LYS A 8 -6.34 -17.75 -9.53
CA LYS A 8 -6.80 -16.37 -9.68
C LYS A 8 -5.96 -15.45 -8.77
N LEU A 9 -5.43 -14.37 -9.35
CA LEU A 9 -4.79 -13.31 -8.57
C LEU A 9 -5.86 -12.40 -7.98
N ASN A 10 -5.76 -12.15 -6.68
CA ASN A 10 -6.54 -11.14 -6.00
C ASN A 10 -5.80 -9.81 -6.02
N SER A 11 -6.54 -8.75 -6.37
CA SER A 11 -6.05 -7.38 -6.39
C SER A 11 -6.45 -6.68 -5.10
N ALA A 12 -5.52 -5.98 -4.47
CA ALA A 12 -5.76 -5.13 -3.30
C ALA A 12 -4.88 -3.89 -3.38
N GLY A 13 -5.32 -2.81 -2.74
CA GLY A 13 -4.62 -1.53 -2.74
C GLY A 13 -5.55 -0.37 -3.00
N GLY A 14 -4.97 0.81 -3.15
CA GLY A 14 -5.70 2.07 -3.26
C GLY A 14 -4.87 3.26 -2.76
N PRO A 15 -5.50 4.44 -2.68
CA PRO A 15 -4.89 5.65 -2.18
C PRO A 15 -4.39 5.51 -0.75
N LEU A 16 -3.27 6.19 -0.46
CA LEU A 16 -2.65 6.29 0.85
C LEU A 16 -2.50 7.77 1.21
N PHE A 17 -2.89 8.10 2.43
CA PHE A 17 -2.83 9.44 2.98
C PHE A 17 -1.72 9.51 4.02
N ARG A 18 -0.93 10.59 4.00
CA ARG A 18 0.07 10.81 5.04
C ARG A 18 -0.58 11.11 6.39
N LYS A 19 0.11 10.72 7.45
CA LYS A 19 -0.27 11.09 8.81
C LYS A 19 -0.20 12.61 9.01
N PRO A 20 -1.15 13.23 9.75
CA PRO A 20 -1.12 14.66 10.02
C PRO A 20 0.19 15.08 10.72
N GLY A 21 0.75 16.20 10.30
CA GLY A 21 2.00 16.75 10.84
C GLY A 21 3.28 16.24 10.18
N LEU A 22 3.21 15.24 9.28
CA LEU A 22 4.33 14.90 8.40
C LEU A 22 4.32 15.76 7.14
N SER A 23 5.51 16.16 6.71
CA SER A 23 5.72 16.72 5.37
C SER A 23 5.57 15.64 4.30
N HIS A 24 5.30 16.08 3.07
CA HIS A 24 5.23 15.21 1.91
C HIS A 24 6.57 14.48 1.64
N GLU A 25 7.70 15.15 1.88
CA GLU A 25 9.04 14.57 1.70
C GLU A 25 9.32 13.46 2.73
N GLU A 26 8.97 13.69 4.00
CA GLU A 26 9.11 12.66 5.03
C GLU A 26 8.21 11.46 4.75
N PHE A 27 6.95 11.68 4.32
CA PHE A 27 6.08 10.61 3.87
C PHE A 27 6.71 9.83 2.71
N THR A 28 7.17 10.51 1.66
CA THR A 28 7.74 9.88 0.47
C THR A 28 8.96 9.03 0.84
N THR A 29 9.81 9.53 1.72
CA THR A 29 10.98 8.81 2.21
C THR A 29 10.59 7.58 3.02
N ALA A 30 9.65 7.73 3.96
CA ALA A 30 9.16 6.64 4.79
C ALA A 30 8.46 5.57 3.96
N TRP A 31 7.57 5.96 3.05
CA TRP A 31 6.84 5.04 2.18
C TRP A 31 7.78 4.27 1.24
N HIS A 32 8.77 4.94 0.65
CA HIS A 32 9.73 4.27 -0.20
C HIS A 32 10.55 3.23 0.59
N ARG A 33 10.94 3.58 1.82
CA ARG A 33 11.65 2.68 2.75
C ARG A 33 10.75 1.53 3.20
N HIS A 34 9.46 1.77 3.44
CA HIS A 34 8.49 0.79 3.92
C HIS A 34 8.52 -0.51 3.11
N GLY A 35 8.71 -0.40 1.79
CA GLY A 35 8.82 -1.55 0.90
C GLY A 35 9.79 -2.62 1.42
N ARG A 36 10.95 -2.22 1.97
CA ARG A 36 11.94 -3.19 2.47
C ARG A 36 11.44 -4.03 3.65
N PHE A 37 10.56 -3.47 4.47
CA PHE A 37 9.95 -4.14 5.61
C PHE A 37 8.80 -5.03 5.17
N ALA A 38 7.98 -4.56 4.23
CA ALA A 38 6.82 -5.29 3.73
C ALA A 38 7.18 -6.46 2.81
N LEU A 39 8.30 -6.37 2.08
CA LEU A 39 8.69 -7.34 1.05
C LEU A 39 8.74 -8.80 1.55
N PRO A 40 9.41 -9.14 2.68
CA PRO A 40 9.42 -10.51 3.20
C PRO A 40 8.01 -11.07 3.41
N TRP A 41 7.13 -10.27 4.02
CA TRP A 41 5.75 -10.65 4.27
C TRP A 41 4.96 -10.82 2.98
N CYS A 42 5.08 -9.87 2.06
CA CYS A 42 4.38 -9.90 0.78
C CYS A 42 4.76 -11.16 -0.01
N LEU A 43 6.06 -11.45 -0.13
CA LEU A 43 6.56 -12.62 -0.86
C LEU A 43 6.12 -13.93 -0.20
N ASN A 44 6.20 -14.02 1.13
CA ASN A 44 5.70 -15.19 1.86
C ASN A 44 4.17 -15.36 1.71
N ALA A 45 3.42 -14.27 1.62
CA ALA A 45 1.97 -14.26 1.42
C ALA A 45 1.55 -14.47 -0.05
N GLY A 46 2.48 -14.84 -0.94
CA GLY A 46 2.16 -15.13 -2.35
C GLY A 46 1.91 -13.91 -3.21
N THR A 47 2.44 -12.75 -2.83
CA THR A 47 2.35 -11.52 -3.63
C THR A 47 3.12 -11.70 -4.93
N TRP A 48 2.42 -11.59 -6.05
CA TRP A 48 2.95 -11.65 -7.40
C TRP A 48 3.42 -10.29 -7.89
N GLU A 49 2.76 -9.22 -7.48
CA GLU A 49 3.12 -7.86 -7.82
C GLU A 49 2.85 -6.92 -6.63
N TYR A 50 3.81 -6.03 -6.36
CA TYR A 50 3.66 -4.95 -5.40
C TYR A 50 4.29 -3.69 -5.96
N ILE A 51 3.50 -2.63 -6.06
CA ILE A 51 3.89 -1.34 -6.62
C ILE A 51 3.55 -0.25 -5.59
N GLN A 52 4.50 0.66 -5.40
CA GLN A 52 4.29 1.92 -4.70
C GLN A 52 4.30 3.04 -5.73
N ILE A 53 3.20 3.79 -5.84
CA ILE A 53 3.14 5.00 -6.66
C ILE A 53 3.19 6.18 -5.70
N HIS A 54 4.15 7.08 -5.89
CA HIS A 54 4.28 8.29 -5.09
C HIS A 54 3.61 9.44 -5.84
N MET A 55 2.60 10.06 -5.22
CA MET A 55 1.95 11.22 -5.83
C MET A 55 2.85 12.44 -5.67
N PRO A 56 2.88 13.38 -6.63
CA PRO A 56 3.59 14.63 -6.43
C PRO A 56 2.87 15.47 -5.37
N SER A 57 3.61 16.30 -4.64
CA SER A 57 3.02 17.28 -3.74
C SER A 57 2.05 18.16 -4.52
N GLN A 58 0.76 18.04 -4.21
CA GLN A 58 -0.26 18.89 -4.79
C GLN A 58 -0.27 20.24 -4.06
N PRO A 59 -0.54 21.36 -4.76
CA PRO A 59 -0.91 22.60 -4.09
C PRO A 59 -2.20 22.38 -3.28
N ASP A 60 -2.41 23.19 -2.24
CA ASP A 60 -3.64 23.12 -1.44
C ASP A 60 -4.87 23.13 -2.36
N PRO A 61 -5.89 22.30 -2.06
CA PRO A 61 -7.06 22.19 -2.92
C PRO A 61 -7.68 23.57 -3.07
N VAL A 62 -7.65 24.10 -4.30
CA VAL A 62 -8.46 25.24 -4.67
C VAL A 62 -9.90 24.78 -4.50
N GLU A 63 -10.69 25.47 -3.67
CA GLU A 63 -12.12 25.17 -3.53
C GLU A 63 -12.76 25.18 -4.92
N GLU A 64 -12.98 24.00 -5.51
CA GLU A 64 -13.68 23.87 -6.76
C GLU A 64 -15.15 24.25 -6.49
N SER A 65 -15.64 25.25 -7.23
CA SER A 65 -17.04 25.68 -7.16
C SER A 65 -17.98 24.50 -7.36
N GLU A 66 -19.10 24.48 -6.62
CA GLU A 66 -20.11 23.41 -6.44
C GLU A 66 -20.84 22.87 -7.71
N ALA A 67 -20.22 22.93 -8.88
CA ALA A 67 -20.75 22.41 -10.14
C ALA A 67 -20.03 21.14 -10.62
N SER A 68 -19.31 20.42 -9.75
CA SER A 68 -18.61 19.19 -10.14
C SER A 68 -19.61 18.05 -10.35
N ASP A 69 -19.62 17.49 -11.55
CA ASP A 69 -20.35 16.26 -11.88
C ASP A 69 -19.95 15.13 -10.89
N ASP A 70 -20.90 14.57 -10.14
CA ASP A 70 -20.65 13.62 -9.03
C ASP A 70 -20.35 12.19 -9.52
N THR A 71 -19.60 12.08 -10.60
CA THR A 71 -19.19 10.80 -11.17
C THR A 71 -18.17 10.10 -10.27
N VAL A 72 -18.08 8.78 -10.40
CA VAL A 72 -17.06 7.97 -9.72
C VAL A 72 -15.65 8.44 -10.09
N GLU A 73 -15.42 8.84 -11.34
CA GLU A 73 -14.13 9.37 -11.79
C GLU A 73 -13.79 10.70 -11.12
N SER A 74 -14.76 11.62 -11.02
CA SER A 74 -14.60 12.89 -10.30
C SER A 74 -14.22 12.66 -8.83
N LYS A 75 -14.92 11.73 -8.14
CA LYS A 75 -14.59 11.35 -6.75
C LYS A 75 -13.19 10.77 -6.63
N ALA A 76 -12.82 9.88 -7.54
CA ALA A 76 -11.50 9.26 -7.53
C ALA A 76 -10.39 10.29 -7.76
N ARG A 77 -10.60 11.25 -8.66
CA ARG A 77 -9.67 12.36 -8.89
C ARG A 77 -9.50 13.23 -7.63
N ARG A 78 -10.61 13.63 -6.99
CA ARG A 78 -10.57 14.39 -5.72
C ARG A 78 -9.84 13.62 -4.62
N THR A 79 -10.06 12.31 -4.55
CA THR A 79 -9.36 11.44 -3.61
C THR A 79 -7.84 11.45 -3.87
N LEU A 80 -7.42 11.31 -5.12
CA LEU A 80 -6.00 11.32 -5.49
C LEU A 80 -5.34 12.70 -5.36
N GLN A 81 -6.09 13.80 -5.41
CA GLN A 81 -5.57 15.14 -5.09
C GLN A 81 -5.19 15.26 -3.62
N GLN A 82 -5.84 14.50 -2.74
CA GLN A 82 -5.57 14.48 -1.30
C GLN A 82 -4.58 13.37 -0.89
N ALA A 83 -4.39 12.36 -1.74
CA ALA A 83 -3.51 11.23 -1.47
C ALA A 83 -2.03 11.57 -1.72
N ASP A 84 -1.15 11.00 -0.91
CA ASP A 84 0.30 11.13 -1.07
C ASP A 84 0.91 9.92 -1.79
N GLY A 85 0.18 8.80 -1.87
CA GLY A 85 0.61 7.63 -2.61
C GLY A 85 -0.54 6.70 -3.01
N VAL A 86 -0.22 5.68 -3.79
CA VAL A 86 -1.12 4.57 -4.13
C VAL A 86 -0.36 3.27 -3.99
N ALA A 87 -0.95 2.29 -3.30
CA ALA A 87 -0.44 0.92 -3.25
C ALA A 87 -1.19 0.06 -4.27
N ILE A 88 -0.45 -0.76 -5.03
CA ILE A 88 -1.03 -1.80 -5.90
C ILE A 88 -0.43 -3.13 -5.47
N MET A 89 -1.28 -4.10 -5.14
CA MET A 89 -0.86 -5.44 -4.77
C MET A 89 -1.68 -6.48 -5.51
N ARG A 90 -1.01 -7.47 -6.09
CA ARG A 90 -1.65 -8.66 -6.65
C ARG A 90 -1.04 -9.88 -6.00
N ARG A 91 -1.89 -10.77 -5.46
CA ARG A 91 -1.41 -11.96 -4.74
C ARG A 91 -2.27 -13.18 -5.04
N TYR A 92 -1.66 -14.35 -4.91
CA TYR A 92 -2.40 -15.61 -4.83
C TYR A 92 -3.00 -15.79 -3.44
N ASP A 93 -4.10 -16.52 -3.34
CA ASP A 93 -4.62 -16.97 -2.05
C ASP A 93 -3.74 -18.09 -1.51
N VAL A 94 -2.75 -17.70 -0.71
CA VAL A 94 -1.88 -18.62 0.01
C VAL A 94 -2.31 -18.65 1.48
N PRO A 95 -2.66 -19.81 2.05
CA PRO A 95 -2.86 -19.95 3.49
C PRO A 95 -1.54 -19.61 4.21
N ALA A 96 -1.48 -18.46 4.86
CA ALA A 96 -0.27 -18.00 5.55
C ALA A 96 -0.56 -17.74 7.04
N GLU A 97 -0.32 -18.76 7.88
CA GLU A 97 -0.22 -18.56 9.34
C GLU A 97 1.12 -17.95 9.76
N LYS A 98 2.14 -18.09 8.91
CA LYS A 98 3.48 -17.50 9.08
C LYS A 98 3.45 -16.02 8.71
N GLY A 99 4.17 -15.21 9.47
CA GLY A 99 4.27 -13.77 9.22
C GLY A 99 3.26 -12.90 9.95
N ASN A 100 2.25 -13.46 10.62
CA ASN A 100 1.30 -12.66 11.41
C ASN A 100 2.01 -11.85 12.50
N LEU A 101 3.00 -12.46 13.18
CA LEU A 101 3.74 -11.75 14.22
C LEU A 101 4.62 -10.65 13.63
N TYR A 102 5.30 -10.94 12.53
CA TYR A 102 6.10 -9.95 11.79
C TYR A 102 5.25 -8.78 11.28
N PHE A 103 4.09 -9.08 10.71
CA PHE A 103 3.14 -8.08 10.25
C PHE A 103 2.72 -7.13 11.39
N GLN A 104 2.36 -7.69 12.56
CA GLN A 104 1.96 -6.89 13.71
C GLN A 104 3.10 -6.09 14.34
N LYS A 105 4.30 -6.69 14.49
CA LYS A 105 5.43 -6.07 15.19
C LYS A 105 6.27 -5.12 14.33
N VAL A 106 6.30 -5.33 13.01
CA VAL A 106 7.17 -4.59 12.09
C VAL A 106 6.34 -3.75 11.13
N ILE A 107 5.50 -4.40 10.31
CA ILE A 107 4.79 -3.71 9.23
C ILE A 107 3.81 -2.68 9.79
N LEU A 108 2.91 -3.07 10.69
CA LEU A 108 1.94 -2.14 11.27
C LEU A 108 2.59 -1.06 12.13
N VAL A 109 3.69 -1.39 12.83
CA VAL A 109 4.43 -0.40 13.63
C VAL A 109 5.05 0.65 12.73
N ASP A 110 5.66 0.24 11.61
CA ASP A 110 6.24 1.13 10.62
C ASP A 110 5.16 1.99 9.93
N GLU A 111 4.07 1.38 9.45
CA GLU A 111 2.95 2.09 8.81
C GLU A 111 2.39 3.21 9.70
N ARG A 112 2.19 2.97 11.00
CA ARG A 112 1.68 3.98 11.96
C ARG A 112 2.58 5.20 12.15
N THR A 113 3.84 5.13 11.70
CA THR A 113 4.75 6.27 11.77
C THR A 113 4.47 7.30 10.68
N PHE A 114 3.94 6.90 9.52
CA PHE A 114 3.81 7.78 8.34
C PHE A 114 2.44 7.74 7.64
N LEU A 115 1.62 6.70 7.83
CA LEU A 115 0.27 6.60 7.28
C LEU A 115 -0.77 7.22 8.21
N HIS A 116 -1.79 7.83 7.60
CA HIS A 116 -3.04 8.17 8.27
C HIS A 116 -3.71 6.89 8.81
N ASP A 117 -4.46 7.00 9.91
CA ASP A 117 -5.12 5.85 10.56
C ASP A 117 -6.19 5.18 9.69
N GLU A 118 -6.57 5.79 8.56
CA GLU A 118 -7.50 5.23 7.57
C GLU A 118 -6.78 4.62 6.35
N SER A 119 -5.45 4.62 6.34
CA SER A 119 -4.60 4.13 5.25
C SER A 119 -3.83 2.88 5.65
N GLY A 120 -3.41 2.13 4.63
CA GLY A 120 -2.55 0.96 4.80
C GLY A 120 -3.25 -0.24 5.39
N ALA A 121 -2.45 -1.20 5.83
CA ALA A 121 -2.95 -2.48 6.33
C ALA A 121 -3.48 -2.37 7.76
N GLY A 122 -3.10 -1.31 8.49
CA GLY A 122 -3.58 -0.97 9.83
C GLY A 122 -4.85 -0.12 9.88
N ALA A 123 -5.48 0.20 8.74
CA ALA A 123 -6.60 1.13 8.67
C ALA A 123 -7.73 0.79 9.66
N VAL A 124 -8.00 1.71 10.58
CA VAL A 124 -9.10 1.61 11.54
C VAL A 124 -10.37 2.12 10.86
N LYS A 125 -11.32 1.22 10.59
CA LYS A 125 -12.65 1.61 10.12
C LYS A 125 -13.46 2.16 11.30
N GLY A 126 -13.35 3.47 11.55
CA GLY A 126 -14.20 4.23 12.47
C GLY A 126 -15.52 4.67 11.82
N ASN A 127 -16.29 5.51 12.51
CA ASN A 127 -17.46 6.19 11.92
C ASN A 127 -17.02 7.44 11.15
N LEU A 128 -17.71 7.69 10.02
CA LEU A 128 -17.44 8.69 8.95
C LEU A 128 -15.95 8.80 8.57
N PRO A 129 -15.51 8.15 7.47
CA PRO A 129 -14.13 8.24 7.04
C PRO A 129 -13.78 9.69 6.71
N ALA A 130 -12.58 10.12 7.09
CA ALA A 130 -12.00 11.40 6.70
C ALA A 130 -11.90 11.53 5.17
N TYR A 131 -11.79 10.41 4.46
CA TYR A 131 -11.70 10.34 3.00
C TYR A 131 -12.84 9.50 2.40
N ASP A 132 -13.64 10.10 1.51
CA ASP A 132 -14.65 9.39 0.71
C ASP A 132 -13.99 8.66 -0.48
N VAL A 133 -13.28 7.56 -0.18
CA VAL A 133 -12.55 6.77 -1.18
C VAL A 133 -13.53 5.86 -1.94
N PRO A 134 -13.76 6.05 -3.25
CA PRO A 134 -14.61 5.16 -4.03
C PRO A 134 -14.00 3.76 -4.15
N GLU A 135 -14.84 2.72 -4.16
CA GLU A 135 -14.39 1.36 -4.43
C GLU A 135 -14.07 1.20 -5.93
N LEU A 136 -12.78 1.12 -6.25
CA LEU A 136 -12.29 0.99 -7.62
C LEU A 136 -11.28 -0.16 -7.75
N HIS A 137 -11.22 -0.75 -8.93
CA HIS A 137 -10.18 -1.73 -9.24
C HIS A 137 -8.80 -1.05 -9.23
N VAL A 138 -7.79 -1.76 -8.74
CA VAL A 138 -6.43 -1.23 -8.56
C VAL A 138 -5.82 -0.67 -9.86
N ASP A 139 -6.19 -1.22 -11.02
CA ASP A 139 -5.72 -0.69 -12.31
C ASP A 139 -6.26 0.70 -12.62
N VAL A 140 -7.49 1.00 -12.20
CA VAL A 140 -8.05 2.35 -12.35
C VAL A 140 -7.27 3.33 -11.48
N TRP A 141 -6.97 2.95 -10.23
CA TRP A 141 -6.13 3.76 -9.35
C TRP A 141 -4.73 4.00 -9.93
N ARG A 142 -4.09 2.95 -10.43
CA ARG A 142 -2.77 3.03 -11.06
C ARG A 142 -2.79 3.98 -12.24
N GLU A 143 -3.73 3.79 -13.17
CA GLU A 143 -3.81 4.61 -14.37
C GLU A 143 -4.05 6.09 -14.04
N MET A 144 -4.97 6.39 -13.12
CA MET A 144 -5.27 7.76 -12.72
C MET A 144 -4.08 8.42 -12.01
N ALA A 145 -3.43 7.71 -11.08
CA ALA A 145 -2.26 8.21 -10.37
C ALA A 145 -1.11 8.57 -11.32
N LEU A 146 -0.84 7.71 -12.31
CA LEU A 146 0.19 7.96 -13.32
C LEU A 146 -0.16 9.17 -14.21
N ARG A 147 -1.43 9.32 -14.61
CA ARG A 147 -1.90 10.50 -15.37
C ARG A 147 -1.77 11.80 -14.57
N MET A 148 -1.82 11.73 -13.24
CA MET A 148 -1.64 12.86 -12.33
C MET A 148 -0.18 13.13 -11.96
N GLY A 149 0.78 12.47 -12.63
CA GLY A 149 2.21 12.68 -12.42
C GLY A 149 2.82 11.82 -11.30
N GLY A 150 2.11 10.80 -10.84
CA GLY A 150 2.65 9.85 -9.86
C GLY A 150 3.85 9.07 -10.41
N VAL A 151 4.83 8.80 -9.54
CA VAL A 151 6.06 8.06 -9.88
C VAL A 151 5.95 6.63 -9.40
N GLU A 152 6.10 5.68 -10.33
CA GLU A 152 5.98 4.25 -10.07
C GLU A 152 7.28 3.63 -9.55
N HIS A 153 7.20 2.92 -8.43
CA HIS A 153 8.25 2.08 -7.89
C HIS A 153 7.75 0.64 -7.73
N VAL A 154 8.16 -0.22 -8.67
CA VAL A 154 7.86 -1.65 -8.60
C VAL A 154 8.77 -2.30 -7.57
N LYS A 155 8.17 -2.94 -6.56
CA LYS A 155 8.87 -3.62 -5.46
C LYS A 155 8.89 -5.14 -5.66
N ILE A 156 7.78 -5.70 -6.13
CA ILE A 156 7.67 -7.11 -6.51
C ILE A 156 7.16 -7.19 -7.94
N ARG A 157 7.79 -8.03 -8.76
CA ARG A 157 7.29 -8.43 -10.09
C ARG A 157 7.48 -9.92 -10.26
N GLU A 158 6.43 -10.59 -10.74
CA GLU A 158 6.45 -12.03 -10.97
C GLU A 158 6.85 -12.84 -9.72
N GLY A 159 6.39 -12.38 -8.55
CA GLY A 159 6.68 -13.02 -7.27
C GLY A 159 8.14 -12.92 -6.83
N LYS A 160 8.91 -11.96 -7.37
CA LYS A 160 10.31 -11.72 -7.02
C LYS A 160 10.51 -10.29 -6.53
N ASP A 161 11.34 -10.14 -5.49
CA ASP A 161 11.89 -8.85 -5.09
C ASP A 161 12.77 -8.33 -6.24
N VAL A 162 12.39 -7.20 -6.83
CA VAL A 162 13.15 -6.58 -7.92
C VAL A 162 14.17 -5.53 -7.43
N ILE A 163 14.10 -5.16 -6.15
CA ILE A 163 15.05 -4.22 -5.53
C ILE A 163 16.19 -4.97 -4.86
N GLY A 164 15.92 -6.17 -4.33
CA GLY A 164 16.91 -7.02 -3.67
C GLY A 164 17.30 -6.53 -2.28
N ASN A 165 16.40 -5.83 -1.57
CA ASN A 165 16.67 -5.23 -0.27
C ASN A 165 15.66 -5.63 0.82
N ALA A 166 14.85 -6.65 0.57
CA ALA A 166 13.96 -7.26 1.55
C ALA A 166 14.69 -7.65 2.84
N MET A 167 14.11 -7.33 4.00
CA MET A 167 14.70 -7.63 5.31
C MET A 167 14.41 -9.06 5.79
N TRP A 168 14.90 -10.06 5.07
CA TRP A 168 14.68 -11.47 5.41
C TRP A 168 15.28 -11.87 6.77
N GLU A 169 16.40 -11.29 7.18
CA GLU A 169 17.04 -11.60 8.47
C GLU A 169 16.15 -11.24 9.67
N GLU A 170 15.51 -10.06 9.64
CA GLU A 170 14.58 -9.62 10.69
C GLU A 170 13.31 -10.46 10.68
N TRP A 171 12.82 -10.82 9.50
CA TRP A 171 11.70 -11.75 9.36
C TRP A 171 11.97 -13.09 10.04
N GLU A 172 13.09 -13.72 9.72
CA GLU A 172 13.47 -15.02 10.28
C GLU A 172 13.66 -14.96 11.79
N LYS A 173 14.24 -13.87 12.29
CA LYS A 173 14.40 -13.65 13.73
C LYS A 173 13.04 -13.64 14.44
N ILE A 174 12.07 -12.88 13.94
CA ILE A 174 10.74 -12.77 14.56
C ILE A 174 9.96 -14.09 14.46
N GLU A 175 10.06 -14.81 13.35
CA GLU A 175 9.41 -16.12 13.23
C GLU A 175 10.03 -17.16 14.18
N ARG A 176 11.36 -17.12 14.43
CA ARG A 176 12.00 -17.96 15.45
C ARG A 176 11.53 -17.63 16.87
N GLU A 177 11.37 -16.35 17.21
CA GLU A 177 10.82 -15.94 18.52
C GLU A 177 9.42 -16.50 18.77
N LYS A 178 8.57 -16.57 17.73
CA LYS A 178 7.23 -17.16 17.81
C LYS A 178 7.27 -18.65 18.17
N GLU A 179 8.25 -19.38 17.67
CA GLU A 179 8.43 -20.81 17.94
C GLU A 179 8.96 -21.07 19.35
N ALA A 180 9.78 -20.18 19.90
CA ALA A 180 10.34 -20.32 21.25
C ALA A 180 9.34 -20.04 22.39
N VAL A 181 8.19 -19.43 22.09
CA VAL A 181 7.14 -19.08 23.05
C VAL A 181 5.97 -20.08 23.02
N LYS A 182 5.98 -21.04 22.08
CA LYS A 182 5.02 -22.14 22.00
C LYS A 182 5.51 -23.37 22.77
#